data_AF-A0A924DGT6-F1
#
_entry.id   AF-A0A924DGT6-F1
#
_cell.length_a   1.000
_cell.length_b   1.000
_cell.length_c   1.000
_cell.angle_alpha   90.00
_cell.angle_beta   90.00
_cell.angle_gamma   90.00
#
_symmetry.space_group_name_H-M   'P 1'
#
loop_
_entity.id
_entity.type
_entity.pdbx_description
1 polymer ?
#
loop_
_entity_poly.entity_id
_entity_poly.type
_entity_poly.pdbx_seq_one_letter_code
_entity_poly.pdbx_strand_id
1 'polypeptide(L)'
;MSSQVAPQNNPNLLMRRHTLALLREQFPDSSFLALGQSVFWDEPVKAVLSQVLEQENLGGKLIAGVHDTDYFAKANLRSTEMNNEFALIPHNGGTTRDLWSAAGEISALFGSETYPTRHDFVKYGVGFERAVKAHGASRQDYLDEITEAWGWRGLVYTGSRDLIVSQLPLHEVGEGILKTLKWAFDETLKQIAVGCCHDEAHRMADAILEQCQEFCEANPDASLSDLFQSLLPQFHTLLLQKAPQHMEVAATSTLLRFTPETSHLPRFRFANLFLDPKTSQIALNAYNSVMDGSGMYTLDRFGENALPFDVVLPERGRGTLRVTPRVLFVETKSPVAIPLESPIQNVAQLAEALNSRFGSEVTLVGKAVSLVSMLAQEFIFVFNEEGSLYVTRTKRMNDLLRDAGIELEMRPILRMKYATWDALGEANTSLKPTEHLAQTFGRKTLSAPEFAEEWKPVLETQRAILETLTSLKKPREVMAFFGTIDFNTDWEAKLTAYESAQNLLCTLREEGEALQVQVNTLYAELKTVRERLSQCGLEERKPLLAQRKNLLNRVTSLKAERLSIERGERATQARNLSSDLLNEVELARVR
;
A
#
# COMPACT_ATOMS: atom_id res chain seq x y z
N MET A 1 38.46 35.49 -7.72
CA MET A 1 37.24 36.19 -7.28
C MET A 1 36.08 35.61 -8.07
N SER A 2 35.49 34.53 -7.55
CA SER A 2 34.27 33.92 -8.09
C SER A 2 33.19 34.11 -7.04
N SER A 3 32.10 34.74 -7.44
CA SER A 3 31.04 35.22 -6.56
C SER A 3 30.27 34.07 -5.91
N GLN A 4 30.44 33.91 -4.60
CA GLN A 4 29.44 33.27 -3.75
C GLN A 4 28.18 34.14 -3.75
N VAL A 5 27.23 33.82 -4.63
CA VAL A 5 25.86 34.31 -4.49
C VAL A 5 25.24 33.52 -3.34
N ALA A 6 25.11 34.16 -2.18
CA ALA A 6 24.42 33.58 -1.04
C ALA A 6 22.94 33.32 -1.40
N PRO A 7 22.38 32.15 -1.10
CA PRO A 7 20.97 31.86 -1.36
C PRO A 7 20.10 32.51 -0.27
N GLN A 8 19.99 33.84 -0.28
CA GLN A 8 19.31 34.57 0.81
C GLN A 8 17.79 34.76 0.64
N ASN A 9 17.18 34.35 -0.48
CA ASN A 9 15.75 34.62 -0.75
C ASN A 9 14.95 33.40 -1.26
N ASN A 10 15.17 32.20 -0.72
CA ASN A 10 14.24 31.09 -0.96
C ASN A 10 13.16 31.11 0.15
N PRO A 11 11.88 31.42 -0.16
CA PRO A 11 10.81 31.51 0.84
C PRO A 11 10.62 30.20 1.64
N ASN A 12 10.93 29.04 1.03
CA ASN A 12 10.86 27.75 1.71
C ASN A 12 11.97 27.59 2.77
N LEU A 13 13.18 28.13 2.52
CA LEU A 13 14.27 28.11 3.50
C LEU A 13 13.96 29.02 4.70
N LEU A 14 13.38 30.19 4.44
CA LEU A 14 12.94 31.12 5.48
C LEU A 14 11.82 30.51 6.35
N MET A 15 10.85 29.84 5.73
CA MET A 15 9.76 29.16 6.45
C MET A 15 10.27 27.97 7.28
N ARG A 16 11.20 27.17 6.75
CA ARG A 16 11.84 26.04 7.45
C ARG A 16 12.54 26.50 8.72
N ARG A 17 13.45 27.49 8.60
CA ARG A 17 14.20 28.03 9.74
C ARG A 17 13.25 28.65 10.77
N HIS A 18 12.29 29.45 10.32
CA HIS A 18 11.34 30.10 11.21
C HIS A 18 10.53 29.09 12.03
N THR A 19 10.03 28.04 11.40
CA THR A 19 9.25 26.99 12.07
C THR A 19 10.07 26.29 13.15
N LEU A 20 11.29 25.84 12.82
CA LEU A 20 12.15 25.17 13.80
C LEU A 20 12.58 26.12 14.92
N ALA A 21 12.90 27.38 14.62
CA ALA A 21 13.24 28.36 15.64
C ALA A 21 12.09 28.60 16.64
N LEU A 22 10.85 28.75 16.16
CA LEU A 22 9.67 28.87 17.02
C LEU A 22 9.48 27.65 17.92
N LEU A 23 9.66 26.44 17.38
CA LEU A 23 9.56 25.21 18.16
C LEU A 23 10.60 25.17 19.28
N ARG A 24 11.83 25.60 19.00
CA ARG A 24 12.92 25.61 19.97
C ARG A 24 12.77 26.72 21.02
N GLU A 25 12.18 27.85 20.66
CA GLU A 25 11.83 28.91 21.60
C GLU A 25 10.74 28.47 22.57
N GLN A 26 9.70 27.78 22.08
CA GLN A 26 8.56 27.33 22.90
C GLN A 26 8.88 26.07 23.72
N PHE A 27 9.71 25.17 23.17
CA PHE A 27 10.01 23.86 23.78
C PHE A 27 11.53 23.59 23.80
N PRO A 28 12.33 24.40 24.51
CA PRO A 28 13.79 24.31 24.48
C PRO A 28 14.34 22.98 25.02
N ASP A 29 13.65 22.33 25.96
CA ASP A 29 14.15 21.08 26.55
C ASP A 29 13.59 19.82 25.85
N SER A 30 12.66 19.99 24.91
CA SER A 30 12.05 18.85 24.21
C SER A 30 12.98 18.31 23.13
N SER A 31 13.15 16.99 23.13
CA SER A 31 13.84 16.29 22.05
C SER A 31 12.91 16.08 20.87
N PHE A 32 13.47 16.04 19.66
CA PHE A 32 12.78 15.58 18.47
C PHE A 32 12.81 14.05 18.46
N LEU A 33 11.65 13.41 18.42
CA LEU A 33 11.55 11.95 18.35
C LEU A 33 11.10 11.55 16.95
N ALA A 34 11.87 10.69 16.29
CA ALA A 34 11.50 10.09 15.01
C ALA A 34 11.57 8.58 15.14
N LEU A 35 10.41 7.91 15.05
CA LEU A 35 10.30 6.46 15.16
C LEU A 35 10.06 5.85 13.78
N GLY A 36 10.89 4.88 13.39
CA GLY A 36 10.70 4.08 12.16
C GLY A 36 10.58 2.60 12.52
N GLN A 37 9.69 1.87 11.85
CA GLN A 37 9.56 0.42 12.03
C GLN A 37 10.62 -0.35 11.22
N SER A 38 11.13 0.26 10.14
CA SER A 38 12.30 -0.18 9.37
C SER A 38 13.33 0.96 9.28
N VAL A 39 14.62 0.62 9.30
CA VAL A 39 15.74 1.57 9.19
C VAL A 39 16.24 1.73 7.76
N PHE A 40 15.59 1.08 6.78
CA PHE A 40 16.08 1.06 5.40
C PHE A 40 15.39 2.06 4.46
N TRP A 41 14.35 2.74 4.95
CA TRP A 41 13.50 3.62 4.13
C TRP A 41 13.34 5.04 4.71
N ASP A 42 13.07 5.16 6.02
CA ASP A 42 12.75 6.45 6.64
C ASP A 42 13.96 7.32 7.03
N GLU A 43 15.18 6.79 6.98
CA GLU A 43 16.37 7.46 7.54
C GLU A 43 16.80 8.77 6.87
N PRO A 44 16.63 8.96 5.54
CA PRO A 44 16.88 10.27 4.92
C PRO A 44 16.11 11.41 5.60
N VAL A 45 14.93 11.13 6.14
CA VAL A 45 14.06 12.11 6.80
C VAL A 45 14.75 12.66 8.05
N LYS A 46 15.23 11.73 8.88
CA LYS A 46 15.87 11.99 10.17
C LYS A 46 17.21 12.70 9.97
N ALA A 47 17.97 12.26 8.98
CA ALA A 47 19.24 12.88 8.60
C ALA A 47 19.07 14.35 8.16
N VAL A 48 18.10 14.65 7.28
CA VAL A 48 17.84 16.04 6.83
C VAL A 48 17.47 16.94 8.01
N LEU A 49 16.62 16.48 8.94
CA LEU A 49 16.29 17.27 10.12
C LEU A 49 17.52 17.57 10.97
N SER A 50 18.35 16.55 11.23
CA SER A 50 19.60 16.71 11.97
C SER A 50 20.51 17.75 11.32
N GLN A 51 20.67 17.68 10.00
CA GLN A 51 21.50 18.62 9.25
C GLN A 51 20.99 20.05 9.36
N VAL A 52 19.67 20.26 9.27
CA VAL A 52 19.08 21.59 9.34
C VAL A 52 19.21 22.19 10.74
N LEU A 53 18.98 21.40 11.80
CA LEU A 53 19.14 21.88 13.18
C LEU A 53 20.58 22.34 13.46
N GLU A 54 21.56 21.62 12.92
CA GLU A 54 22.98 21.96 13.05
C GLU A 54 23.36 23.19 12.22
N GLN A 55 22.98 23.24 10.93
CA GLN A 55 23.29 24.36 10.04
C GLN A 55 22.74 25.70 10.54
N GLU A 56 21.55 25.67 11.16
CA GLU A 56 20.87 26.85 11.66
C GLU A 56 21.20 27.14 13.14
N ASN A 57 22.03 26.31 13.78
CA ASN A 57 22.41 26.39 15.20
C ASN A 57 21.21 26.52 16.15
N LEU A 58 20.16 25.72 15.91
CA LEU A 58 18.91 25.76 16.69
C LEU A 58 18.94 24.84 17.91
N GLY A 59 19.99 24.03 18.03
CA GLY A 59 20.16 23.02 19.07
C GLY A 59 19.03 21.99 19.08
N GLY A 60 18.91 21.28 20.21
CA GLY A 60 17.94 20.19 20.36
C GLY A 60 18.55 18.84 20.02
N LYS A 61 18.06 17.81 20.72
CA LYS A 61 18.51 16.43 20.55
C LYS A 61 17.53 15.70 19.62
N LEU A 62 18.06 14.98 18.63
CA LEU A 62 17.29 14.05 17.80
C LEU A 62 17.39 12.65 18.41
N ILE A 63 16.25 12.04 18.71
CA ILE A 63 16.15 10.62 19.06
C ILE A 63 15.71 9.88 17.79
N ALA A 64 16.65 9.22 17.14
CA ALA A 64 16.39 8.30 16.04
C ALA A 64 16.02 6.94 16.63
N GLY A 65 14.71 6.67 16.72
CA GLY A 65 14.20 5.50 17.40
C GLY A 65 13.74 4.38 16.47
N VAL A 66 13.98 3.14 16.91
CA VAL A 66 13.39 1.93 16.33
C VAL A 66 12.02 1.67 16.98
N HIS A 67 10.97 1.55 16.16
CA HIS A 67 9.65 1.17 16.65
C HIS A 67 9.51 -0.35 16.71
N ASP A 68 9.92 -0.92 17.83
CA ASP A 68 10.10 -2.35 18.06
C ASP A 68 9.01 -3.02 18.93
N THR A 69 8.00 -2.27 19.35
CA THR A 69 6.90 -2.76 20.23
C THR A 69 5.69 -3.29 19.46
N ASP A 70 5.72 -3.17 18.14
CA ASP A 70 4.71 -3.71 17.24
C ASP A 70 4.96 -5.18 16.91
N TYR A 71 3.90 -5.83 16.41
CA TYR A 71 4.03 -7.18 15.89
C TYR A 71 4.80 -7.18 14.58
N PHE A 72 5.64 -8.19 14.40
CA PHE A 72 6.23 -8.49 13.10
C PHE A 72 5.13 -8.92 12.12
N ALA A 73 5.31 -8.57 10.86
CA ALA A 73 4.33 -8.81 9.80
C ALA A 73 4.03 -10.31 9.65
N LYS A 74 2.75 -10.66 9.49
CA LYS A 74 2.32 -12.04 9.28
C LYS A 74 1.44 -12.12 8.05
N ALA A 75 1.73 -13.09 7.19
CA ALA A 75 0.90 -13.33 6.02
C ALA A 75 0.06 -14.59 6.20
N ASN A 76 -1.26 -14.45 6.09
CA ASN A 76 -2.18 -15.59 6.02
C ASN A 76 -2.23 -16.13 4.59
N LEU A 77 -1.07 -16.55 4.07
CA LEU A 77 -0.98 -17.13 2.74
C LEU A 77 -1.61 -18.52 2.76
N ARG A 78 -2.50 -18.79 1.80
CA ARG A 78 -3.16 -20.09 1.62
C ARG A 78 -2.22 -21.14 1.00
N SER A 79 -0.91 -21.10 1.28
CA SER A 79 -0.02 -22.16 0.82
C SER A 79 -0.13 -23.36 1.77
N THR A 80 -0.21 -24.56 1.18
CA THR A 80 -0.28 -25.85 1.88
C THR A 80 1.03 -26.26 2.54
N GLU A 81 2.11 -25.51 2.30
CA GLU A 81 3.42 -25.68 2.93
C GLU A 81 3.69 -24.46 3.81
N MET A 82 3.11 -24.47 5.01
CA MET A 82 3.47 -23.54 6.07
C MET A 82 4.82 -23.96 6.66
N ASN A 83 5.90 -23.73 5.92
CA ASN A 83 7.21 -23.69 6.55
C ASN A 83 7.25 -22.42 7.39
N ASN A 84 7.59 -22.51 8.68
CA ASN A 84 7.70 -21.37 9.60
C ASN A 84 8.87 -20.46 9.19
N GLU A 85 8.74 -19.80 8.04
CA GLU A 85 9.81 -19.08 7.34
C GLU A 85 9.52 -17.58 7.26
N PHE A 86 10.58 -16.83 7.00
CA PHE A 86 10.49 -15.42 6.64
C PHE A 86 10.52 -15.29 5.13
N ALA A 87 9.41 -14.81 4.56
CA ALA A 87 9.21 -14.69 3.12
C ALA A 87 9.12 -13.22 2.71
N LEU A 88 9.76 -12.87 1.61
CA LEU A 88 9.66 -11.54 1.03
C LEU A 88 8.47 -11.51 0.07
N ILE A 89 7.46 -10.68 0.34
CA ILE A 89 6.23 -10.64 -0.45
C ILE A 89 5.87 -9.24 -0.95
N PRO A 90 5.26 -9.12 -2.14
CA PRO A 90 4.71 -7.86 -2.62
C PRO A 90 3.41 -7.47 -1.92
N HIS A 91 3.09 -6.17 -1.94
CA HIS A 91 1.74 -5.70 -1.71
C HIS A 91 0.98 -5.69 -3.04
N ASN A 92 -0.28 -6.12 -3.04
CA ASN A 92 -1.16 -6.03 -4.20
C ASN A 92 -2.63 -5.88 -3.77
N GLY A 93 -3.50 -5.56 -4.72
CA GLY A 93 -4.95 -5.41 -4.50
C GLY A 93 -5.73 -6.72 -4.35
N GLY A 94 -5.04 -7.87 -4.32
CA GLY A 94 -5.62 -9.20 -4.28
C GLY A 94 -5.19 -9.98 -3.04
N THR A 95 -4.28 -10.95 -3.19
CA THR A 95 -3.88 -11.88 -2.12
C THR A 95 -3.23 -11.21 -0.92
N THR A 96 -2.50 -10.12 -1.14
CA THR A 96 -1.78 -9.39 -0.08
C THR A 96 -2.42 -8.04 0.23
N ARG A 97 -3.67 -7.79 -0.16
CA ARG A 97 -4.35 -6.51 0.08
C ARG A 97 -4.32 -6.05 1.53
N ASP A 98 -4.55 -6.99 2.45
CA ASP A 98 -4.61 -6.74 3.88
C ASP A 98 -3.23 -6.95 4.56
N LEU A 99 -2.16 -7.05 3.76
CA LEU A 99 -0.78 -7.08 4.26
C LEU A 99 -0.48 -5.78 4.97
N TRP A 100 0.09 -5.93 6.16
CA TRP A 100 0.71 -4.86 6.92
C TRP A 100 2.10 -5.32 7.31
N SER A 101 3.12 -4.60 6.83
CA SER A 101 4.52 -4.85 7.15
C SER A 101 5.02 -3.77 8.09
N ALA A 102 5.49 -4.15 9.27
CA ALA A 102 6.03 -3.20 10.25
C ALA A 102 7.57 -3.21 10.20
N ALA A 103 8.20 -4.33 10.56
CA ALA A 103 9.66 -4.45 10.52
C ALA A 103 10.10 -5.32 9.35
N GLY A 104 11.00 -4.81 8.50
CA GLY A 104 11.49 -5.52 7.32
C GLY A 104 10.81 -5.15 6.00
N GLU A 105 10.28 -3.94 5.90
CA GLU A 105 9.90 -3.35 4.61
C GLU A 105 11.08 -2.63 3.96
N ILE A 106 11.10 -2.65 2.62
CA ILE A 106 12.07 -1.93 1.80
C ILE A 106 11.51 -1.69 0.40
N SER A 107 12.05 -0.67 -0.27
CA SER A 107 11.81 -0.46 -1.70
C SER A 107 13.12 -0.37 -2.47
N ALA A 108 13.06 -0.80 -3.72
CA ALA A 108 14.05 -0.43 -4.72
C ALA A 108 13.85 1.04 -5.14
N LEU A 109 14.84 1.61 -5.84
CA LEU A 109 14.66 2.89 -6.53
C LEU A 109 13.40 2.86 -7.43
N PHE A 110 12.67 3.98 -7.50
CA PHE A 110 11.33 4.13 -8.09
C PHE A 110 10.21 3.25 -7.51
N GLY A 111 10.50 2.37 -6.55
CA GLY A 111 9.52 1.53 -5.89
C GLY A 111 8.58 2.33 -4.98
N SER A 112 7.37 1.82 -4.79
CA SER A 112 6.38 2.40 -3.88
C SER A 112 5.54 1.31 -3.25
N GLU A 113 5.19 1.47 -1.98
CA GLU A 113 4.17 0.65 -1.29
C GLU A 113 2.77 0.84 -1.92
N THR A 114 2.53 1.99 -2.55
CA THR A 114 1.24 2.30 -3.15
C THR A 114 1.02 1.48 -4.41
N TYR A 115 -0.10 0.76 -4.46
CA TYR A 115 -0.51 -0.04 -5.61
C TYR A 115 -1.80 0.49 -6.26
N PRO A 116 -1.97 0.30 -7.59
CA PRO A 116 -3.25 0.55 -8.23
C PRO A 116 -4.27 -0.51 -7.79
N THR A 117 -5.52 -0.12 -7.60
CA THR A 117 -6.60 -1.06 -7.27
C THR A 117 -7.38 -1.47 -8.51
N ARG A 118 -8.14 -2.56 -8.42
CA ARG A 118 -9.13 -2.90 -9.46
C ARG A 118 -10.08 -1.73 -9.75
N HIS A 119 -10.43 -0.95 -8.73
CA HIS A 119 -11.32 0.20 -8.90
C HIS A 119 -10.67 1.27 -9.80
N ASP A 120 -9.36 1.49 -9.69
CA ASP A 120 -8.63 2.43 -10.53
C ASP A 120 -8.67 2.02 -12.01
N PHE A 121 -8.42 0.74 -12.31
CA PHE A 121 -8.53 0.23 -13.68
C PHE A 121 -9.95 0.41 -14.25
N VAL A 122 -10.98 0.07 -13.47
CA VAL A 122 -12.39 0.22 -13.90
C VAL A 122 -12.74 1.70 -14.09
N LYS A 123 -12.26 2.58 -13.21
CA LYS A 123 -12.45 4.03 -13.31
C LYS A 123 -11.92 4.58 -14.64
N TYR A 124 -10.77 4.08 -15.12
CA TYR A 124 -10.17 4.48 -16.40
C TYR A 124 -10.66 3.68 -17.62
N GLY A 125 -11.76 2.93 -17.45
CA GLY A 125 -12.49 2.30 -18.56
C GLY A 125 -12.03 0.90 -18.96
N VAL A 126 -11.23 0.23 -18.13
CA VAL A 126 -10.82 -1.16 -18.38
C VAL A 126 -11.99 -2.12 -18.15
N GLY A 127 -12.30 -2.92 -19.16
CA GLY A 127 -13.18 -4.08 -19.09
C GLY A 127 -12.51 -5.25 -18.37
N PHE A 128 -12.35 -5.15 -17.04
CA PHE A 128 -11.51 -6.05 -16.24
C PHE A 128 -11.73 -7.55 -16.51
N GLU A 129 -12.99 -8.02 -16.58
CA GLU A 129 -13.28 -9.44 -16.82
C GLU A 129 -12.86 -9.90 -18.22
N ARG A 130 -12.88 -9.00 -19.21
CA ARG A 130 -12.36 -9.28 -20.55
C ARG A 130 -10.84 -9.30 -20.54
N ALA A 131 -10.20 -8.38 -19.82
CA ALA A 131 -8.75 -8.34 -19.66
C ALA A 131 -8.21 -9.61 -18.99
N VAL A 132 -8.86 -10.10 -17.92
CA VAL A 132 -8.56 -11.39 -17.28
C VAL A 132 -8.64 -12.53 -18.29
N LYS A 133 -9.75 -12.61 -19.04
CA LYS A 133 -9.95 -13.67 -20.05
C LYS A 133 -8.89 -13.60 -21.17
N ALA A 134 -8.51 -12.40 -21.57
CA ALA A 134 -7.49 -12.17 -22.59
C ALA A 134 -6.09 -12.57 -22.13
N HIS A 135 -5.77 -12.33 -20.86
CA HIS A 135 -4.49 -12.69 -20.26
C HIS A 135 -4.33 -14.21 -20.11
N GLY A 136 -5.42 -14.93 -19.83
CA GLY A 136 -5.42 -16.39 -19.69
C GLY A 136 -5.01 -16.91 -18.30
N ALA A 137 -4.69 -16.02 -17.37
CA ALA A 137 -4.45 -16.36 -15.97
C ALA A 137 -5.77 -16.50 -15.18
N SER A 138 -5.70 -17.00 -13.95
CA SER A 138 -6.85 -16.94 -13.05
C SER A 138 -7.16 -15.47 -12.70
N ARG A 139 -8.42 -15.21 -12.32
CA ARG A 139 -8.83 -13.85 -11.92
C ARG A 139 -8.01 -13.31 -10.75
N GLN A 140 -7.57 -14.18 -9.84
CA GLN A 140 -6.76 -13.79 -8.69
C GLN A 140 -5.32 -13.48 -9.12
N ASP A 141 -4.69 -14.37 -9.87
CA ASP A 141 -3.29 -14.19 -10.30
C ASP A 141 -3.15 -12.93 -11.17
N TYR A 142 -4.11 -12.69 -12.07
CA TYR A 142 -4.13 -11.48 -12.87
C TYR A 142 -4.30 -10.22 -12.03
N LEU A 143 -5.16 -10.27 -11.01
CA LEU A 143 -5.33 -9.13 -10.10
C LEU A 143 -4.03 -8.87 -9.34
N ASP A 144 -3.42 -9.91 -8.76
CA ASP A 144 -2.18 -9.80 -7.99
C ASP A 144 -1.04 -9.21 -8.84
N GLU A 145 -0.91 -9.66 -10.09
CA GLU A 145 0.11 -9.18 -11.03
C GLU A 145 -0.06 -7.70 -11.39
N ILE A 146 -1.25 -7.30 -11.89
CA ILE A 146 -1.43 -5.93 -12.39
C ILE A 146 -1.58 -4.88 -11.28
N THR A 147 -1.90 -5.34 -10.06
CA THR A 147 -2.03 -4.48 -8.88
C THR A 147 -0.81 -4.60 -7.96
N GLU A 148 0.28 -5.20 -8.40
CA GLU A 148 1.49 -5.24 -7.59
C GLU A 148 2.03 -3.82 -7.33
N ALA A 149 2.33 -3.52 -6.07
CA ALA A 149 3.14 -2.40 -5.63
C ALA A 149 4.57 -2.60 -6.13
N TRP A 150 4.84 -2.13 -7.35
CA TRP A 150 6.12 -2.38 -8.01
C TRP A 150 7.28 -1.82 -7.17
N GLY A 151 8.34 -2.62 -7.06
CA GLY A 151 9.58 -2.20 -6.41
C GLY A 151 9.47 -2.02 -4.89
N TRP A 152 8.38 -2.47 -4.25
CA TRP A 152 8.26 -2.57 -2.80
C TRP A 152 8.06 -4.02 -2.35
N ARG A 153 8.64 -4.39 -1.22
CA ARG A 153 8.42 -5.69 -0.58
C ARG A 153 8.39 -5.57 0.94
N GLY A 154 7.57 -6.41 1.56
CA GLY A 154 7.55 -6.62 3.01
C GLY A 154 8.04 -8.03 3.37
N LEU A 155 8.93 -8.12 4.35
CA LEU A 155 9.33 -9.38 4.95
C LEU A 155 8.24 -9.83 5.93
N VAL A 156 7.66 -11.01 5.69
CA VAL A 156 6.59 -11.57 6.51
C VAL A 156 6.98 -12.90 7.12
N TYR A 157 6.43 -13.16 8.30
CA TYR A 157 6.45 -14.48 8.89
C TYR A 157 5.24 -15.29 8.42
N THR A 158 5.48 -16.49 7.89
CA THR A 158 4.43 -17.41 7.40
C THR A 158 3.92 -18.36 8.47
N GLY A 159 4.59 -18.40 9.63
CA GLY A 159 4.18 -19.26 10.75
C GLY A 159 3.00 -18.72 11.55
N SER A 160 2.55 -19.50 12.54
CA SER A 160 1.33 -19.21 13.29
C SER A 160 1.52 -18.39 14.57
N ARG A 161 2.75 -18.30 15.11
CA ARG A 161 3.05 -17.50 16.32
C ARG A 161 3.03 -16.01 16.02
N ASP A 162 2.65 -15.23 17.03
CA ASP A 162 2.80 -13.78 16.99
C ASP A 162 4.21 -13.44 17.44
N LEU A 163 4.88 -12.56 16.68
CA LEU A 163 6.26 -12.16 16.90
C LEU A 163 6.29 -10.67 17.23
N ILE A 164 7.10 -10.26 18.18
CA ILE A 164 7.33 -8.84 18.52
C ILE A 164 8.75 -8.50 18.11
N VAL A 165 8.92 -7.38 17.42
CA VAL A 165 10.21 -6.98 16.83
C VAL A 165 11.32 -6.91 17.88
N SER A 166 11.05 -6.36 19.07
CA SER A 166 12.01 -6.27 20.17
C SER A 166 12.43 -7.62 20.76
N GLN A 167 11.70 -8.69 20.48
CA GLN A 167 11.93 -10.04 21.02
C GLN A 167 12.31 -11.03 19.91
N LEU A 168 12.47 -10.58 18.67
CA LEU A 168 12.73 -11.44 17.52
C LEU A 168 14.24 -11.64 17.34
N PRO A 169 14.81 -12.83 17.64
CA PRO A 169 16.24 -13.03 17.58
C PRO A 169 16.78 -13.12 16.14
N LEU A 170 18.01 -12.67 15.94
CA LEU A 170 18.65 -12.60 14.62
C LEU A 170 18.94 -13.97 14.00
N HIS A 171 19.18 -15.01 14.79
CA HIS A 171 19.34 -16.36 14.23
C HIS A 171 18.05 -16.89 13.56
N GLU A 172 16.88 -16.33 13.87
CA GLU A 172 15.62 -16.68 13.21
C GLU A 172 15.33 -15.81 11.98
N VAL A 173 15.51 -14.49 12.08
CA VAL A 173 15.07 -13.52 11.04
C VAL A 173 16.22 -12.97 10.17
N GLY A 174 17.47 -13.09 10.60
CA GLY A 174 18.63 -12.44 9.99
C GLY A 174 18.80 -12.77 8.51
N GLU A 175 18.63 -14.04 8.12
CA GLU A 175 18.68 -14.45 6.71
C GLU A 175 17.59 -13.75 5.88
N GLY A 176 16.39 -13.58 6.43
CA GLY A 176 15.29 -12.86 5.78
C GLY A 176 15.62 -11.38 5.56
N ILE A 177 16.26 -10.72 6.53
CA ILE A 177 16.72 -9.33 6.40
C ILE A 177 17.79 -9.19 5.32
N LEU A 178 18.78 -10.09 5.30
CA LEU A 178 19.82 -10.09 4.28
C LEU A 178 19.25 -10.30 2.87
N LYS A 179 18.28 -11.22 2.71
CA LYS A 179 17.54 -11.41 1.45
C LYS A 179 16.79 -10.15 1.03
N THR A 180 16.16 -9.47 1.98
CA THR A 180 15.40 -8.23 1.77
C THR A 180 16.31 -7.12 1.23
N LEU A 181 17.45 -6.88 1.90
CA LEU A 181 18.45 -5.91 1.48
C LEU A 181 19.04 -6.25 0.12
N LYS A 182 19.44 -7.51 -0.07
CA LYS A 182 20.04 -7.96 -1.33
C LYS A 182 19.09 -7.73 -2.50
N TRP A 183 17.81 -8.10 -2.34
CA TRP A 183 16.80 -7.86 -3.36
C TRP A 183 16.68 -6.37 -3.71
N ALA A 184 16.55 -5.48 -2.71
CA ALA A 184 16.38 -4.06 -2.94
C ALA A 184 17.60 -3.40 -3.60
N PHE A 185 18.81 -3.81 -3.20
CA PHE A 185 20.04 -3.34 -3.82
C PHE A 185 20.18 -3.85 -5.25
N ASP A 186 19.96 -5.15 -5.50
CA ASP A 186 20.03 -5.73 -6.85
C ASP A 186 19.03 -5.03 -7.80
N GLU A 187 17.80 -4.76 -7.34
CA GLU A 187 16.79 -4.03 -8.12
C GLU A 187 17.14 -2.55 -8.33
N THR A 188 17.70 -1.89 -7.33
CA THR A 188 18.13 -0.49 -7.44
C THR A 188 19.31 -0.34 -8.40
N LEU A 189 20.29 -1.24 -8.34
CA LEU A 189 21.48 -1.21 -9.19
C LEU A 189 21.13 -1.41 -10.66
N LYS A 190 20.10 -2.19 -10.98
CA LYS A 190 19.56 -2.33 -12.36
C LYS A 190 19.07 -1.00 -12.95
N GLN A 191 18.76 -0.02 -12.10
CA GLN A 191 18.21 1.27 -12.48
C GLN A 191 19.25 2.39 -12.51
N ILE A 192 20.50 2.08 -12.17
CA ILE A 192 21.63 2.98 -12.32
C ILE A 192 22.37 2.59 -13.60
N ALA A 193 22.54 3.53 -14.53
CA ALA A 193 23.19 3.24 -15.80
C ALA A 193 24.68 2.89 -15.63
N VAL A 194 25.16 1.94 -16.44
CA VAL A 194 26.56 1.49 -16.46
C VAL A 194 27.46 2.63 -16.92
N GLY A 195 28.60 2.83 -16.23
CA GLY A 195 29.59 3.87 -16.55
C GLY A 195 29.39 5.21 -15.82
N CYS A 196 28.36 5.33 -14.98
CA CYS A 196 28.16 6.46 -14.07
C CYS A 196 28.72 6.14 -12.66
N CYS A 197 27.92 6.30 -11.60
CA CYS A 197 28.26 5.92 -10.22
C CYS A 197 27.97 4.43 -9.91
N HIS A 198 27.79 3.60 -10.93
CA HIS A 198 27.37 2.20 -10.77
C HIS A 198 28.32 1.41 -9.86
N ASP A 199 29.64 1.49 -10.08
CA ASP A 199 30.63 0.78 -9.26
C ASP A 199 30.67 1.28 -7.80
N GLU A 200 30.43 2.58 -7.60
CA GLU A 200 30.33 3.16 -6.26
C GLU A 200 29.07 2.69 -5.53
N ALA A 201 27.94 2.65 -6.23
CA ALA A 201 26.69 2.13 -5.71
C ALA A 201 26.79 0.63 -5.35
N HIS A 202 27.47 -0.18 -6.18
CA HIS A 202 27.76 -1.59 -5.86
C HIS A 202 28.60 -1.71 -4.60
N ARG A 203 29.72 -0.99 -4.50
CA ARG A 203 30.57 -1.02 -3.30
C ARG A 203 29.80 -0.60 -2.04
N MET A 204 28.90 0.38 -2.15
CA MET A 204 28.07 0.81 -1.03
C MET A 204 27.06 -0.27 -0.61
N ALA A 205 26.38 -0.88 -1.58
CA ALA A 205 25.45 -1.96 -1.33
C ALA A 205 26.13 -3.17 -0.66
N ASP A 206 27.28 -3.58 -1.19
CA ASP A 206 28.08 -4.68 -0.64
C ASP A 206 28.54 -4.37 0.78
N ALA A 207 29.03 -3.15 1.05
CA ALA A 207 29.47 -2.76 2.39
C ALA A 207 28.33 -2.79 3.42
N ILE A 208 27.12 -2.33 3.05
CA ILE A 208 25.96 -2.38 3.95
C ILE A 208 25.52 -3.83 4.20
N LEU A 209 25.51 -4.68 3.16
CA LEU A 209 25.19 -6.09 3.29
C LEU A 209 26.18 -6.83 4.18
N GLU A 210 27.48 -6.62 3.96
CA GLU A 210 28.56 -7.22 4.74
C GLU A 210 28.45 -6.82 6.21
N GLN A 211 28.24 -5.54 6.51
CA GLN A 211 28.03 -5.06 7.88
C GLN A 211 26.82 -5.71 8.56
N CYS A 212 25.70 -5.83 7.85
CA CYS A 212 24.51 -6.50 8.39
C CYS A 212 24.79 -7.99 8.66
N GLN A 213 25.49 -8.66 7.73
CA GLN A 213 25.85 -10.06 7.85
C GLN A 213 26.80 -10.29 9.03
N GLU A 214 27.88 -9.52 9.14
CA GLU A 214 28.83 -9.58 10.25
C GLU A 214 28.14 -9.38 11.60
N PHE A 215 27.21 -8.42 11.69
CA PHE A 215 26.46 -8.19 12.93
C PHE A 215 25.58 -9.39 13.30
N CYS A 216 24.87 -9.97 12.32
CA CYS A 216 24.03 -11.15 12.53
C CYS A 216 24.84 -12.38 12.95
N GLU A 217 26.00 -12.60 12.33
CA GLU A 217 26.89 -13.72 12.65
C GLU A 217 27.55 -13.57 14.03
N ALA A 218 27.94 -12.35 14.39
CA ALA A 218 28.56 -12.08 15.69
C ALA A 218 27.56 -12.06 16.86
N ASN A 219 26.28 -11.76 16.59
CA ASN A 219 25.25 -11.57 17.62
C ASN A 219 23.96 -12.36 17.30
N PRO A 220 24.01 -13.70 17.18
CA PRO A 220 22.85 -14.51 16.77
C PRO A 220 21.66 -14.43 17.74
N ASP A 221 21.92 -14.15 19.02
CA ASP A 221 20.91 -14.04 20.07
C ASP A 221 20.44 -12.60 20.30
N ALA A 222 21.04 -11.60 19.64
CA ALA A 222 20.53 -10.25 19.66
C ALA A 222 19.19 -10.16 18.90
N SER A 223 18.41 -9.14 19.19
CA SER A 223 17.11 -8.91 18.54
C SER A 223 17.27 -8.18 17.20
N LEU A 224 16.22 -8.22 16.37
CA LEU A 224 16.12 -7.37 15.18
C LEU A 224 16.22 -5.87 15.52
N SER A 225 15.70 -5.46 16.68
CA SER A 225 15.82 -4.10 17.20
C SER A 225 17.29 -3.71 17.45
N ASP A 226 18.12 -4.64 17.93
CA ASP A 226 19.55 -4.38 18.18
C ASP A 226 20.33 -4.17 16.89
N LEU A 227 20.04 -4.97 15.85
CA LEU A 227 20.59 -4.75 14.50
C LEU A 227 20.19 -3.36 13.98
N PHE A 228 18.92 -3.00 14.08
CA PHE A 228 18.45 -1.69 13.59
C PHE A 228 19.10 -0.54 14.36
N GLN A 229 19.22 -0.63 15.68
CA GLN A 229 19.91 0.37 16.49
C GLN A 229 21.41 0.48 16.14
N SER A 230 22.07 -0.61 15.76
CA SER A 230 23.48 -0.58 15.36
C SER A 230 23.70 0.06 13.98
N LEU A 231 22.74 -0.06 13.07
CA LEU A 231 22.78 0.51 11.71
C LEU A 231 22.47 2.01 11.67
N LEU A 232 21.57 2.48 12.54
CA LEU A 232 21.10 3.89 12.53
C LEU A 232 22.24 4.94 12.53
N PRO A 233 23.26 4.87 13.39
CA PRO A 233 24.38 5.82 13.36
C PRO A 233 25.18 5.76 12.06
N GLN A 234 25.30 4.57 11.46
CA GLN A 234 26.06 4.34 10.25
C GLN A 234 25.35 4.97 9.05
N PHE A 235 24.04 4.75 8.92
CA PHE A 235 23.23 5.39 7.88
C PHE A 235 23.21 6.91 8.01
N HIS A 236 23.08 7.45 9.23
CA HIS A 236 23.19 8.89 9.41
C HIS A 236 24.58 9.41 9.03
N THR A 237 25.64 8.70 9.38
CA THR A 237 27.01 9.08 9.01
C THR A 237 27.20 9.06 7.49
N LEU A 238 26.65 8.05 6.82
CA LEU A 238 26.67 7.92 5.37
C LEU A 238 25.90 9.06 4.69
N LEU A 239 24.68 9.35 5.14
CA LEU A 239 23.83 10.38 4.55
C LEU A 239 24.36 11.80 4.81
N LEU A 240 24.92 12.05 5.99
CA LEU A 240 25.48 13.35 6.38
C LEU A 240 26.93 13.55 5.96
N GLN A 241 27.63 12.48 5.55
CA GLN A 241 29.07 12.45 5.27
C GLN A 241 29.94 12.86 6.48
N LYS A 242 29.39 12.74 7.68
CA LYS A 242 30.04 13.02 8.97
C LYS A 242 29.23 12.38 10.11
N ALA A 243 29.87 12.17 11.25
CA ALA A 243 29.16 11.68 12.43
C ALA A 243 28.06 12.67 12.86
N PRO A 244 26.81 12.21 13.09
CA PRO A 244 25.73 13.09 13.54
C PRO A 244 26.04 13.66 14.92
N GLN A 245 25.84 14.97 15.09
CA GLN A 245 25.93 15.64 16.38
C GLN A 245 24.55 15.69 17.04
N HIS A 246 24.51 15.62 18.38
CA HIS A 246 23.28 15.71 19.17
C HIS A 246 22.18 14.68 18.80
N MET A 247 22.60 13.50 18.32
CA MET A 247 21.72 12.38 18.03
C MET A 247 21.85 11.28 19.09
N GLU A 248 20.73 10.69 19.46
CA GLU A 248 20.65 9.46 20.26
C GLU A 248 19.88 8.40 19.48
N VAL A 249 20.33 7.16 19.62
CA VAL A 249 19.59 6.00 19.15
C VAL A 249 18.85 5.39 20.33
N ALA A 250 17.60 5.02 20.12
CA ALA A 250 16.78 4.35 21.11
C ALA A 250 15.83 3.34 20.46
N ALA A 251 15.17 2.53 21.28
CA ALA A 251 14.07 1.68 20.86
C ALA A 251 12.80 2.05 21.64
N THR A 252 11.62 1.82 21.07
CA THR A 252 10.36 2.08 21.78
C THR A 252 10.20 1.25 23.04
N SER A 253 10.69 0.01 23.05
CA SER A 253 10.72 -0.86 24.24
C SER A 253 11.47 -0.21 25.41
N THR A 254 12.58 0.47 25.13
CA THR A 254 13.38 1.23 26.10
C THR A 254 12.71 2.54 26.49
N LEU A 255 12.26 3.34 25.51
CA LEU A 255 11.62 4.63 25.75
C LEU A 255 10.32 4.50 26.57
N LEU A 256 9.59 3.41 26.37
CA LEU A 256 8.30 3.13 27.01
C LEU A 256 8.41 2.08 28.12
N ARG A 257 9.63 1.77 28.57
CA ARG A 257 9.86 0.94 29.76
C ARG A 257 9.08 1.51 30.93
N PHE A 258 8.26 0.68 31.56
CA PHE A 258 7.25 1.10 32.53
C PHE A 258 7.44 0.37 33.86
N THR A 259 8.15 1.04 34.76
CA THR A 259 8.47 0.58 36.11
C THR A 259 8.13 1.67 37.12
N PRO A 260 8.14 1.41 38.44
CA PRO A 260 7.99 2.47 39.44
C PRO A 260 8.96 3.64 39.22
N GLU A 261 10.19 3.35 38.78
CA GLU A 261 11.23 4.34 38.50
C GLU A 261 10.97 5.18 37.25
N THR A 262 10.18 4.71 36.29
CA THR A 262 9.91 5.45 35.03
C THR A 262 8.47 5.92 34.89
N SER A 263 7.54 5.39 35.69
CA SER A 263 6.10 5.69 35.61
C SER A 263 5.73 7.17 35.78
N HIS A 264 6.61 7.95 36.40
CA HIS A 264 6.43 9.38 36.63
C HIS A 264 6.85 10.25 35.43
N LEU A 265 7.50 9.68 34.42
CA LEU A 265 7.94 10.42 33.23
C LEU A 265 6.73 11.01 32.47
N PRO A 266 6.89 12.20 31.84
CA PRO A 266 5.80 12.90 31.16
C PRO A 266 5.01 12.01 30.19
N ARG A 267 5.69 11.14 29.44
CA ARG A 267 5.07 10.22 28.47
C ARG A 267 3.96 9.32 29.02
N PHE A 268 3.97 9.02 30.32
CA PHE A 268 2.95 8.16 30.95
C PHE A 268 1.79 8.94 31.58
N ARG A 269 1.87 10.27 31.68
CA ARG A 269 0.79 11.11 32.24
C ARG A 269 -0.53 10.91 31.50
N PHE A 270 -0.48 10.71 30.19
CA PHE A 270 -1.67 10.47 29.38
C PHE A 270 -2.41 9.18 29.78
N ALA A 271 -1.69 8.12 30.17
CA ALA A 271 -2.30 6.88 30.65
C ALA A 271 -3.04 7.08 31.97
N ASN A 272 -2.59 8.03 32.81
CA ASN A 272 -3.24 8.35 34.08
C ASN A 272 -4.68 8.84 33.89
N LEU A 273 -5.00 9.47 32.77
CA LEU A 273 -6.36 9.94 32.46
C LEU A 273 -7.39 8.80 32.39
N PHE A 274 -6.93 7.59 32.08
CA PHE A 274 -7.78 6.40 31.99
C PHE A 274 -7.87 5.63 33.29
N LEU A 275 -7.02 5.96 34.28
CA LEU A 275 -6.94 5.30 35.58
C LEU A 275 -7.57 6.15 36.69
N ASP A 276 -7.43 7.48 36.62
CA ASP A 276 -7.97 8.40 37.63
C ASP A 276 -9.51 8.36 37.63
N PRO A 277 -10.17 8.05 38.76
CA PRO A 277 -11.62 8.03 38.86
C PRO A 277 -12.32 9.32 38.42
N LYS A 278 -11.63 10.47 38.48
CA LYS A 278 -12.19 11.77 38.07
C LYS A 278 -12.23 11.96 36.56
N THR A 279 -11.36 11.30 35.81
CA THR A 279 -11.19 11.53 34.35
C THR A 279 -11.41 10.29 33.50
N SER A 280 -11.31 9.09 34.08
CA SER A 280 -11.40 7.79 33.38
C SER A 280 -12.60 7.66 32.44
N GLN A 281 -13.82 7.93 32.91
CA GLN A 281 -15.01 7.81 32.08
C GLN A 281 -15.01 8.79 30.90
N ILE A 282 -14.53 10.02 31.12
CA ILE A 282 -14.41 11.04 30.07
C ILE A 282 -13.40 10.58 29.02
N ALA A 283 -12.25 10.06 29.46
CA ALA A 283 -11.19 9.59 28.58
C ALA A 283 -11.62 8.37 27.74
N LEU A 284 -12.30 7.40 28.36
CA LEU A 284 -12.87 6.24 27.67
C LEU A 284 -13.92 6.65 26.63
N ASN A 285 -14.81 7.59 26.97
CA ASN A 285 -15.82 8.09 26.04
C ASN A 285 -15.18 8.82 24.86
N ALA A 286 -14.16 9.66 25.10
CA ALA A 286 -13.44 10.36 24.06
C ALA A 286 -12.74 9.40 23.09
N TYR A 287 -12.07 8.36 23.62
CA TYR A 287 -11.43 7.33 22.80
C TYR A 287 -12.46 6.56 21.95
N ASN A 288 -13.50 6.00 22.56
CA ASN A 288 -14.49 5.21 21.83
C ASN A 288 -15.22 6.03 20.76
N SER A 289 -15.49 7.32 21.01
CA SER A 289 -16.14 8.21 20.04
C SER A 289 -15.33 8.45 18.77
N VAL A 290 -14.00 8.39 18.83
CA VAL A 290 -13.14 8.55 17.63
C VAL A 290 -12.86 7.24 16.91
N MET A 291 -13.09 6.11 17.57
CA MET A 291 -12.95 4.77 17.00
C MET A 291 -14.23 4.32 16.30
N ASP A 292 -15.39 4.87 16.64
CA ASP A 292 -16.64 4.57 15.97
C ASP A 292 -16.58 4.87 14.45
N GLY A 293 -17.10 3.94 13.64
CA GLY A 293 -17.09 4.00 12.18
C GLY A 293 -15.69 3.95 11.52
N SER A 294 -14.62 3.71 12.28
CA SER A 294 -13.24 3.74 11.74
C SER A 294 -12.78 2.44 11.07
N GLY A 295 -13.53 1.35 11.23
CA GLY A 295 -13.09 -0.01 10.88
C GLY A 295 -12.11 -0.60 11.90
N MET A 296 -11.62 0.18 12.87
CA MET A 296 -10.77 -0.26 13.97
C MET A 296 -11.62 -0.60 15.20
N TYR A 297 -11.09 -1.43 16.10
CA TYR A 297 -11.83 -1.92 17.25
C TYR A 297 -11.97 -0.86 18.35
N THR A 298 -13.20 -0.66 18.81
CA THR A 298 -13.54 0.05 20.06
C THR A 298 -13.17 -0.80 21.28
N LEU A 299 -13.03 -0.18 22.46
CA LEU A 299 -12.49 -0.86 23.65
C LEU A 299 -13.36 -2.03 24.14
N ASP A 300 -14.67 -1.98 23.91
CA ASP A 300 -15.64 -3.03 24.29
C ASP A 300 -15.31 -4.39 23.67
N ARG A 301 -14.64 -4.42 22.52
CA ARG A 301 -14.20 -5.68 21.89
C ARG A 301 -13.09 -6.39 22.66
N PHE A 302 -12.37 -5.68 23.50
CA PHE A 302 -11.33 -6.22 24.37
C PHE A 302 -11.88 -6.55 25.77
N GLY A 303 -13.19 -6.44 25.97
CA GLY A 303 -13.87 -6.74 27.21
C GLY A 303 -14.06 -5.53 28.12
N GLU A 304 -14.90 -5.71 29.14
CA GLU A 304 -15.22 -4.65 30.10
C GLU A 304 -13.96 -4.15 30.81
N ASN A 305 -13.89 -2.83 31.00
CA ASN A 305 -12.77 -2.10 31.61
C ASN A 305 -11.43 -2.23 30.86
N ALA A 306 -11.47 -2.48 29.54
CA ALA A 306 -10.30 -2.37 28.68
C ALA A 306 -9.83 -0.92 28.55
N LEU A 307 -8.52 -0.74 28.51
CA LEU A 307 -7.86 0.54 28.32
C LEU A 307 -7.20 0.58 26.92
N PRO A 308 -6.97 1.77 26.34
CA PRO A 308 -6.33 1.89 25.04
C PRO A 308 -4.81 1.68 25.11
N PHE A 309 -4.33 0.84 26.02
CA PHE A 309 -2.92 0.53 26.22
C PHE A 309 -2.71 -0.98 26.13
N ASP A 310 -1.62 -1.36 25.49
CA ASP A 310 -1.09 -2.70 25.53
C ASP A 310 0.12 -2.76 26.45
N VAL A 311 0.39 -3.94 26.97
CA VAL A 311 1.61 -4.25 27.72
C VAL A 311 2.39 -5.27 26.93
N VAL A 312 3.66 -4.99 26.69
CA VAL A 312 4.62 -5.98 26.17
C VAL A 312 5.23 -6.68 27.37
N LEU A 313 5.04 -7.99 27.42
CA LEU A 313 5.56 -8.88 28.45
C LEU A 313 6.69 -9.72 27.86
N PRO A 314 7.84 -9.86 28.56
CA PRO A 314 8.90 -10.78 28.16
C PRO A 314 8.34 -12.20 27.96
N GLU A 315 8.68 -12.82 26.83
CA GLU A 315 8.32 -14.22 26.45
C GLU A 315 6.82 -14.54 26.35
N ARG A 316 5.94 -13.58 26.69
CA ARG A 316 4.48 -13.76 26.69
C ARG A 316 3.76 -12.93 25.62
N GLY A 317 4.52 -12.08 24.92
CA GLY A 317 4.03 -11.24 23.85
C GLY A 317 3.36 -9.96 24.35
N ARG A 318 2.49 -9.41 23.52
CA ARG A 318 1.81 -8.13 23.71
C ARG A 318 0.33 -8.40 23.92
N GLY A 319 -0.28 -7.67 24.85
CA GLY A 319 -1.69 -7.86 25.19
C GLY A 319 -2.35 -6.61 25.71
N THR A 320 -3.66 -6.51 25.51
CA THR A 320 -4.44 -5.34 25.91
C THR A 320 -4.66 -5.32 27.41
N LEU A 321 -4.48 -4.14 28.00
CA LEU A 321 -4.63 -3.92 29.43
C LEU A 321 -6.11 -3.78 29.80
N ARG A 322 -6.55 -4.49 30.83
CA ARG A 322 -7.86 -4.28 31.46
C ARG A 322 -7.71 -4.16 32.96
N VAL A 323 -8.40 -3.19 33.56
CA VAL A 323 -8.25 -2.90 34.98
C VAL A 323 -9.61 -2.99 35.66
N THR A 324 -9.78 -3.93 36.58
CA THR A 324 -10.97 -4.02 37.44
C THR A 324 -10.58 -3.67 38.88
N PRO A 325 -11.55 -3.44 39.79
CA PRO A 325 -11.24 -3.12 41.19
C PRO A 325 -10.43 -4.19 41.95
N ARG A 326 -10.41 -5.44 41.46
CA ARG A 326 -9.78 -6.58 42.15
C ARG A 326 -8.74 -7.33 41.32
N VAL A 327 -8.71 -7.12 40.00
CA VAL A 327 -7.83 -7.86 39.09
C VAL A 327 -7.39 -6.96 37.95
N LEU A 328 -6.09 -7.00 37.66
CA LEU A 328 -5.47 -6.46 36.46
C LEU A 328 -5.30 -7.61 35.45
N PHE A 329 -5.79 -7.44 34.23
CA PHE A 329 -5.63 -8.39 33.14
C PHE A 329 -4.72 -7.85 32.05
N VAL A 330 -3.86 -8.72 31.52
CA VAL A 330 -3.14 -8.49 30.27
C VAL A 330 -3.59 -9.55 29.27
N GLU A 331 -4.41 -9.13 28.30
CA GLU A 331 -5.04 -9.99 27.30
C GLU A 331 -4.06 -10.32 26.17
N THR A 332 -3.08 -11.18 26.45
CA THR A 332 -2.24 -11.83 25.44
C THR A 332 -2.94 -13.09 24.91
N LYS A 333 -2.30 -13.86 24.02
CA LYS A 333 -2.79 -15.18 23.59
C LYS A 333 -3.03 -16.14 24.77
N SER A 334 -2.26 -15.98 25.85
CA SER A 334 -2.45 -16.67 27.13
C SER A 334 -2.67 -15.62 28.22
N PRO A 335 -3.94 -15.16 28.42
CA PRO A 335 -4.23 -14.04 29.29
C PRO A 335 -3.65 -14.20 30.70
N VAL A 336 -3.11 -13.11 31.24
CA VAL A 336 -2.54 -13.08 32.58
C VAL A 336 -3.43 -12.25 33.50
N ALA A 337 -3.77 -12.79 34.66
CA ALA A 337 -4.51 -12.11 35.71
C ALA A 337 -3.61 -11.86 36.93
N ILE A 338 -3.61 -10.63 37.43
CA ILE A 338 -2.90 -10.21 38.65
C ILE A 338 -3.95 -9.78 39.66
N PRO A 339 -4.12 -10.50 40.78
CA PRO A 339 -4.97 -10.06 41.88
C PRO A 339 -4.46 -8.74 42.46
N LEU A 340 -5.38 -7.84 42.77
CA LEU A 340 -5.08 -6.52 43.33
C LEU A 340 -5.56 -6.44 44.77
N GLU A 341 -4.72 -5.90 45.64
CA GLU A 341 -5.09 -5.61 47.03
C GLU A 341 -6.02 -4.39 47.13
N SER A 342 -5.90 -3.46 46.18
CA SER A 342 -6.75 -2.27 46.06
C SER A 342 -6.92 -1.85 44.60
N PRO A 343 -7.96 -1.09 44.25
CA PRO A 343 -8.16 -0.61 42.89
C PRO A 343 -7.01 0.28 42.42
N ILE A 344 -6.52 0.06 41.20
CA ILE A 344 -5.53 0.93 40.55
C ILE A 344 -6.24 2.22 40.13
N GLN A 345 -5.72 3.37 40.58
CA GLN A 345 -6.26 4.70 40.34
C GLN A 345 -5.24 5.65 39.68
N ASN A 346 -4.00 5.20 39.52
CA ASN A 346 -2.95 5.99 38.87
C ASN A 346 -1.85 5.11 38.26
N VAL A 347 -0.98 5.72 37.48
CA VAL A 347 0.11 5.02 36.79
C VAL A 347 1.16 4.44 37.73
N ALA A 348 1.40 5.03 38.90
CA ALA A 348 2.37 4.49 39.86
C ALA A 348 1.91 3.13 40.42
N GLN A 349 0.64 3.04 40.82
CA GLN A 349 0.02 1.79 41.27
C GLN A 349 -0.01 0.73 40.16
N LEU A 350 -0.28 1.14 38.92
CA LEU A 350 -0.24 0.23 37.77
C LEU A 350 1.18 -0.32 37.55
N ALA A 351 2.19 0.55 37.61
CA ALA A 351 3.59 0.18 37.44
C ALA A 351 4.07 -0.79 38.52
N GLU A 352 3.69 -0.54 39.78
CA GLU A 352 4.01 -1.43 40.90
C GLU A 352 3.37 -2.82 40.72
N ALA A 353 2.08 -2.88 40.38
CA ALA A 353 1.39 -4.16 40.16
C ALA A 353 2.00 -4.99 39.02
N LEU A 354 2.37 -4.35 37.90
CA LEU A 354 3.04 -5.01 36.77
C LEU A 354 4.46 -5.45 37.14
N ASN A 355 5.25 -4.56 37.75
CA ASN A 355 6.65 -4.82 38.12
C ASN A 355 6.76 -5.93 39.17
N SER A 356 5.88 -5.98 40.18
CA SER A 356 5.86 -7.06 41.17
C SER A 356 5.62 -8.45 40.55
N ARG A 357 4.90 -8.52 39.43
CA ARG A 357 4.60 -9.79 38.76
C ARG A 357 5.63 -10.19 37.72
N PHE A 358 6.14 -9.23 36.95
CA PHE A 358 6.90 -9.48 35.73
C PHE A 358 8.32 -8.90 35.72
N GLY A 359 8.69 -8.10 36.72
CA GLY A 359 9.99 -7.42 36.79
C GLY A 359 10.07 -6.14 35.95
N SER A 360 11.29 -5.66 35.76
CA SER A 360 11.59 -4.32 35.21
C SER A 360 11.52 -4.20 33.69
N GLU A 361 11.30 -5.32 32.99
CA GLU A 361 11.31 -5.39 31.52
C GLU A 361 9.91 -5.23 30.91
N VAL A 362 8.98 -4.63 31.66
CA VAL A 362 7.62 -4.36 31.19
C VAL A 362 7.61 -3.05 30.38
N THR A 363 6.93 -3.06 29.24
CA THR A 363 6.71 -1.85 28.42
C THR A 363 5.22 -1.55 28.33
N LEU A 364 4.82 -0.31 28.63
CA LEU A 364 3.44 0.17 28.46
C LEU A 364 3.33 0.97 27.17
N VAL A 365 2.53 0.48 26.22
CA VAL A 365 2.44 1.02 24.87
C VAL A 365 1.02 1.49 24.60
N GLY A 366 0.86 2.73 24.15
CA GLY A 366 -0.44 3.19 23.67
C GLY A 366 -0.84 2.43 22.40
N LYS A 367 -2.14 2.14 22.25
CA LYS A 367 -2.69 1.81 20.92
C LYS A 367 -2.56 3.01 19.99
N ALA A 368 -2.69 2.79 18.68
CA ALA A 368 -2.35 3.77 17.64
C ALA A 368 -2.78 5.23 17.92
N VAL A 369 -4.02 5.46 18.36
CA VAL A 369 -4.55 6.80 18.67
C VAL A 369 -3.92 7.40 19.95
N SER A 370 -3.76 6.61 20.99
CA SER A 370 -3.23 7.02 22.31
C SER A 370 -1.71 7.13 22.36
N LEU A 371 -0.97 6.35 21.56
CA LEU A 371 0.50 6.36 21.55
C LEU A 371 1.04 7.75 21.20
N VAL A 372 0.45 8.38 20.20
CA VAL A 372 0.83 9.74 19.78
C VAL A 372 0.61 10.73 20.92
N SER A 373 -0.53 10.65 21.62
CA SER A 373 -0.79 11.52 22.79
C SER A 373 0.16 11.24 23.95
N MET A 374 0.55 9.99 24.19
CA MET A 374 1.55 9.63 25.20
C MET A 374 2.90 10.27 24.88
N LEU A 375 3.44 10.03 23.70
CA LEU A 375 4.77 10.53 23.32
C LEU A 375 4.80 12.05 23.19
N ALA A 376 3.71 12.67 22.73
CA ALA A 376 3.59 14.12 22.63
C ALA A 376 3.56 14.81 24.00
N GLN A 377 3.36 14.10 25.13
CA GLN A 377 3.57 14.70 26.46
C GLN A 377 5.05 15.01 26.71
N GLU A 378 5.97 14.41 25.96
CA GLU A 378 7.40 14.52 26.21
C GLU A 378 8.21 15.07 25.02
N PHE A 379 7.86 14.67 23.80
CA PHE A 379 8.69 14.91 22.63
C PHE A 379 7.97 15.71 21.56
N ILE A 380 8.75 16.45 20.76
CA ILE A 380 8.28 16.95 19.47
C ILE A 380 8.36 15.78 18.50
N PHE A 381 7.21 15.23 18.10
CA PHE A 381 7.20 14.05 17.26
C PHE A 381 7.40 14.43 15.80
N VAL A 382 8.30 13.74 15.10
CA VAL A 382 8.67 14.02 13.72
C VAL A 382 8.12 12.94 12.82
N PHE A 383 7.36 13.35 11.81
CA PHE A 383 6.84 12.45 10.78
C PHE A 383 7.11 13.00 9.39
N ASN A 384 7.18 12.10 8.41
CA ASN A 384 6.87 12.44 7.02
C ASN A 384 5.48 13.08 6.90
N GLU A 385 5.24 13.87 5.85
CA GLU A 385 4.00 14.61 5.62
C GLU A 385 2.76 13.73 5.82
N GLU A 386 2.76 12.55 5.23
CA GLU A 386 1.64 11.59 5.25
C GLU A 386 1.77 10.50 6.35
N GLY A 387 2.84 10.55 7.16
CA GLY A 387 3.12 9.51 8.16
C GLY A 387 2.00 9.36 9.21
N SER A 388 1.69 8.14 9.63
CA SER A 388 0.66 7.84 10.63
C SER A 388 -0.75 8.36 10.31
N LEU A 389 -1.57 7.47 9.75
CA LEU A 389 -3.00 7.70 9.45
C LEU A 389 -3.85 8.06 10.68
N TYR A 390 -3.34 7.82 11.89
CA TYR A 390 -4.09 7.97 13.14
C TYR A 390 -4.08 9.39 13.69
N VAL A 391 -3.17 10.28 13.24
CA VAL A 391 -2.98 11.61 13.84
C VAL A 391 -4.25 12.47 13.81
N THR A 392 -5.07 12.38 12.76
CA THR A 392 -6.35 13.08 12.70
C THR A 392 -7.33 12.59 13.79
N ARG A 393 -7.34 11.28 14.08
CA ARG A 393 -8.16 10.71 15.16
C ARG A 393 -7.61 11.06 16.53
N THR A 394 -6.30 11.04 16.70
CA THR A 394 -5.62 11.51 17.91
C THR A 394 -5.97 12.95 18.21
N LYS A 395 -5.92 13.84 17.20
CA LYS A 395 -6.32 15.24 17.35
C LYS A 395 -7.76 15.35 17.85
N ARG A 396 -8.70 14.65 17.20
CA ARG A 396 -10.11 14.67 17.59
C ARG A 396 -10.32 14.18 19.02
N MET A 397 -9.61 13.12 19.44
CA MET A 397 -9.68 12.62 20.82
C MET A 397 -9.18 13.68 21.81
N ASN A 398 -8.05 14.31 21.51
CA ASN A 398 -7.47 15.36 22.35
C ASN A 398 -8.34 16.62 22.43
N ASP A 399 -9.06 16.95 21.35
CA ASP A 399 -10.03 18.05 21.35
C ASP A 399 -11.23 17.71 22.25
N LEU A 400 -11.78 16.50 22.16
CA LEU A 400 -12.87 16.05 23.06
C LEU A 400 -12.46 16.07 24.54
N LEU A 401 -11.21 15.70 24.85
CA LEU A 401 -10.69 15.78 26.22
C LEU A 401 -10.61 17.24 26.71
N ARG A 402 -10.11 18.15 25.87
CA ARG A 402 -10.02 19.59 26.19
C ARG A 402 -11.38 20.24 26.35
N ASP A 403 -12.34 19.90 25.47
CA ASP A 403 -13.72 20.38 25.55
C ASP A 403 -14.42 19.90 26.84
N ALA A 404 -14.01 18.76 27.37
CA ALA A 404 -14.45 18.23 28.66
C ALA A 404 -13.68 18.82 29.87
N GLY A 405 -12.80 19.80 29.66
CA GLY A 405 -12.03 20.48 30.71
C GLY A 405 -10.76 19.76 31.16
N ILE A 406 -10.29 18.75 30.41
CA ILE A 406 -9.01 18.08 30.69
C ILE A 406 -7.89 18.82 29.96
N GLU A 407 -6.99 19.43 30.72
CA GLU A 407 -5.79 20.05 30.18
C GLU A 407 -4.78 18.97 29.74
N LEU A 408 -4.23 19.14 28.54
CA LEU A 408 -3.22 18.25 27.97
C LEU A 408 -1.95 19.04 27.67
N GLU A 409 -0.88 18.75 28.39
CA GLU A 409 0.44 19.33 28.14
C GLU A 409 1.09 18.59 26.97
N MET A 410 0.93 19.10 25.75
CA MET A 410 1.44 18.43 24.55
C MET A 410 2.39 19.31 23.75
N ARG A 411 3.39 18.65 23.18
CA ARG A 411 4.32 19.21 22.21
C ARG A 411 3.74 18.99 20.81
N PRO A 412 4.01 19.89 19.86
CA PRO A 412 3.49 19.79 18.51
C PRO A 412 4.14 18.63 17.75
N ILE A 413 3.48 18.23 16.67
CA ILE A 413 4.03 17.29 15.69
C ILE A 413 4.68 18.11 14.57
N LEU A 414 5.94 17.80 14.26
CA LEU A 414 6.66 18.34 13.11
C LEU A 414 6.42 17.42 11.91
N ARG A 415 5.79 17.96 10.86
CA ARG A 415 5.57 17.28 9.58
C ARG A 415 6.63 17.71 8.57
N MET A 416 7.36 16.75 8.01
CA MET A 416 8.40 16.99 7.02
C MET A 416 7.92 16.56 5.64
N LYS A 417 7.95 17.50 4.69
CA LYS A 417 7.64 17.26 3.29
C LYS A 417 8.92 17.32 2.47
N TYR A 418 9.12 16.33 1.63
CA TYR A 418 10.24 16.25 0.71
C TYR A 418 9.75 16.42 -0.72
N ALA A 419 10.48 17.20 -1.49
CA ALA A 419 10.34 17.20 -2.93
C ALA A 419 11.24 16.10 -3.50
N THR A 420 11.00 14.82 -3.12
CA THR A 420 11.95 13.70 -3.32
C THR A 420 12.40 13.55 -4.78
N TRP A 421 11.46 13.65 -5.73
CA TRP A 421 11.77 13.55 -7.15
C TRP A 421 12.46 14.80 -7.69
N ASP A 422 12.16 15.98 -7.15
CA ASP A 422 12.86 17.22 -7.51
C ASP A 422 14.30 17.21 -6.97
N ALA A 423 14.51 16.63 -5.77
CA ALA A 423 15.82 16.54 -5.12
C ALA A 423 16.80 15.61 -5.86
N LEU A 424 16.30 14.69 -6.70
CA LEU A 424 17.14 13.91 -7.60
C LEU A 424 17.94 14.79 -8.56
N GLY A 425 17.51 16.03 -8.82
CA GLY A 425 18.23 16.96 -9.70
C GLY A 425 19.60 17.38 -9.18
N GLU A 426 19.87 17.19 -7.89
CA GLU A 426 21.20 17.42 -7.29
C GLU A 426 22.12 16.19 -7.44
N ALA A 427 21.59 15.04 -7.86
CA ALA A 427 22.37 13.83 -8.05
C ALA A 427 23.07 13.85 -9.41
N ASN A 428 24.38 13.64 -9.42
CA ASN A 428 25.15 13.46 -10.65
C ASN A 428 25.10 11.98 -11.09
N THR A 429 23.90 11.50 -11.44
CA THR A 429 23.70 10.10 -11.87
C THR A 429 22.90 9.98 -13.16
N SER A 430 23.18 8.91 -13.92
CA SER A 430 22.38 8.47 -15.06
C SER A 430 21.47 7.33 -14.63
N LEU A 431 20.17 7.51 -14.84
CA LEU A 431 19.10 6.62 -14.44
C LEU A 431 18.65 5.77 -15.64
N LYS A 432 18.33 4.52 -15.36
CA LYS A 432 17.66 3.58 -16.25
C LYS A 432 16.30 3.25 -15.62
N PRO A 433 15.24 4.01 -15.93
CA PRO A 433 13.93 3.78 -15.35
C PRO A 433 13.41 2.38 -15.66
N THR A 434 12.41 1.96 -14.89
CA THR A 434 11.60 0.78 -15.19
C THR A 434 10.98 0.89 -16.59
N GLU A 435 10.55 -0.23 -17.17
CA GLU A 435 9.97 -0.22 -18.51
C GLU A 435 8.79 0.76 -18.64
N HIS A 436 7.88 0.78 -17.66
CA HIS A 436 6.74 1.69 -17.67
C HIS A 436 7.20 3.16 -17.56
N LEU A 437 8.15 3.48 -16.68
CA LEU A 437 8.68 4.84 -16.59
C LEU A 437 9.41 5.23 -17.88
N ALA A 438 10.26 4.36 -18.42
CA ALA A 438 11.00 4.59 -19.66
C ALA A 438 10.06 4.86 -20.84
N GLN A 439 8.92 4.15 -20.92
CA GLN A 439 7.88 4.41 -21.91
C GLN A 439 7.22 5.78 -21.70
N THR A 440 6.85 6.14 -20.46
CA THR A 440 6.23 7.44 -20.16
C THR A 440 7.15 8.64 -20.42
N PHE A 441 8.46 8.51 -20.17
CA PHE A 441 9.47 9.52 -20.48
C PHE A 441 9.94 9.46 -21.95
N GLY A 442 9.56 8.42 -22.71
CA GLY A 442 9.99 8.20 -24.08
C GLY A 442 11.48 7.86 -24.24
N ARG A 443 12.19 7.50 -23.15
CA ARG A 443 13.64 7.26 -23.14
C ARG A 443 13.98 6.10 -22.21
N LYS A 444 14.89 5.22 -22.65
CA LYS A 444 15.40 4.08 -21.84
C LYS A 444 16.38 4.51 -20.75
N THR A 445 17.01 5.67 -20.91
CA THR A 445 17.99 6.23 -19.99
C THR A 445 17.83 7.76 -19.99
N LEU A 446 17.98 8.37 -18.83
CA LEU A 446 18.02 9.83 -18.65
C LEU A 446 18.86 10.18 -17.42
N SER A 447 19.40 11.39 -17.36
CA SER A 447 20.08 11.87 -16.17
C SER A 447 19.08 12.19 -15.04
N ALA A 448 19.54 12.15 -13.79
CA ALA A 448 18.70 12.53 -12.66
C ALA A 448 18.20 14.00 -12.70
N PRO A 449 18.99 14.98 -13.17
CA PRO A 449 18.49 16.33 -13.45
C PRO A 449 17.36 16.37 -14.49
N GLU A 450 17.49 15.65 -15.60
CA GLU A 450 16.40 15.56 -16.60
C GLU A 450 15.13 14.95 -15.99
N PHE A 451 15.27 13.88 -15.20
CA PHE A 451 14.13 13.27 -14.51
C PHE A 451 13.43 14.26 -13.57
N ALA A 452 14.20 14.98 -12.76
CA ALA A 452 13.69 15.96 -11.80
C ALA A 452 12.97 17.14 -12.48
N GLU A 453 13.45 17.57 -13.65
CA GLU A 453 12.82 18.64 -14.43
C GLU A 453 11.54 18.17 -15.14
N GLU A 454 11.54 16.95 -15.70
CA GLU A 454 10.51 16.49 -16.63
C GLU A 454 9.35 15.72 -15.98
N TRP A 455 9.50 15.19 -14.76
CA TRP A 455 8.50 14.26 -14.19
C TRP A 455 7.11 14.88 -14.00
N LYS A 456 7.01 16.17 -13.66
CA LYS A 456 5.71 16.86 -13.51
C LYS A 456 4.99 17.00 -14.87
N PRO A 457 5.62 17.57 -15.92
CA PRO A 457 5.05 17.55 -17.27
C PRO A 457 4.66 16.15 -17.77
N VAL A 458 5.49 15.13 -17.51
CA VAL A 458 5.19 13.73 -17.88
C VAL A 458 3.93 13.25 -17.16
N LEU A 459 3.83 13.49 -15.84
CA LEU A 459 2.66 13.11 -15.04
C LEU A 459 1.37 13.77 -15.55
N GLU A 460 1.40 15.06 -15.87
CA GLU A 460 0.25 15.77 -16.44
C GLU A 460 -0.16 15.20 -17.80
N THR A 461 0.81 14.82 -18.63
CA THR A 461 0.55 14.13 -19.90
C THR A 461 -0.15 12.79 -19.67
N GLN A 462 0.33 11.98 -18.72
CA GLN A 462 -0.30 10.69 -18.38
C GLN A 462 -1.70 10.87 -17.79
N ARG A 463 -1.93 11.89 -16.96
CA ARG A 463 -3.27 12.23 -16.46
C ARG A 463 -4.24 12.56 -17.60
N ALA A 464 -3.82 13.37 -18.57
CA ALA A 464 -4.65 13.71 -19.73
C ALA A 464 -4.99 12.47 -20.58
N ILE A 465 -4.06 11.52 -20.72
CA ILE A 465 -4.30 10.24 -21.38
C ILE A 465 -5.38 9.44 -20.62
N LEU A 466 -5.25 9.30 -19.30
CA LEU A 466 -6.22 8.58 -18.47
C LEU A 466 -7.62 9.22 -18.50
N GLU A 467 -7.70 10.54 -18.48
CA GLU A 467 -8.97 11.28 -18.63
C GLU A 467 -9.61 11.03 -20.00
N THR A 468 -8.80 11.06 -21.07
CA THR A 468 -9.26 10.74 -22.42
C THR A 468 -9.77 9.31 -22.48
N LEU A 469 -9.00 8.32 -22.01
CA LEU A 469 -9.40 6.90 -21.97
C LEU A 469 -10.70 6.65 -21.21
N THR A 470 -10.95 7.43 -20.15
CA THR A 470 -12.21 7.38 -19.36
C THR A 470 -13.40 7.81 -20.20
N SER A 471 -13.23 8.80 -21.08
CA SER A 471 -14.29 9.34 -21.93
C SER A 471 -14.63 8.42 -23.12
N LEU A 472 -13.67 7.65 -23.63
CA LEU A 472 -13.84 6.79 -24.80
C LEU A 472 -14.64 5.54 -24.44
N LYS A 473 -15.84 5.38 -25.02
CA LYS A 473 -16.74 4.24 -24.74
C LYS A 473 -16.78 3.20 -25.85
N LYS A 474 -16.42 3.55 -27.08
CA LYS A 474 -16.48 2.62 -28.21
C LYS A 474 -15.10 2.10 -28.58
N PRO A 475 -14.93 0.79 -28.81
CA PRO A 475 -13.64 0.20 -29.17
C PRO A 475 -12.93 0.87 -30.36
N ARG A 476 -13.68 1.33 -31.37
CA ARG A 476 -13.11 2.06 -32.52
C ARG A 476 -12.42 3.35 -32.10
N GLU A 477 -13.06 4.10 -31.21
CA GLU A 477 -12.52 5.36 -30.69
C GLU A 477 -11.26 5.10 -29.85
N VAL A 478 -11.22 3.98 -29.11
CA VAL A 478 -10.03 3.55 -28.36
C VAL A 478 -8.88 3.15 -29.28
N MET A 479 -9.12 2.29 -30.27
CA MET A 479 -8.09 1.86 -31.21
C MET A 479 -7.52 3.05 -32.00
N ALA A 480 -8.39 3.97 -32.44
CA ALA A 480 -7.96 5.20 -33.11
C ALA A 480 -7.10 6.07 -32.18
N PHE A 481 -7.50 6.22 -30.91
CA PHE A 481 -6.70 6.96 -29.93
C PHE A 481 -5.35 6.28 -29.66
N PHE A 482 -5.30 4.96 -29.51
CA PHE A 482 -4.04 4.24 -29.34
C PHE A 482 -3.09 4.41 -30.52
N GLY A 483 -3.61 4.50 -31.76
CA GLY A 483 -2.79 4.84 -32.92
C GLY A 483 -2.11 6.23 -32.86
N THR A 484 -2.54 7.10 -31.95
CA THR A 484 -1.91 8.42 -31.72
C THR A 484 -0.86 8.44 -30.61
N ILE A 485 -0.86 7.44 -29.72
CA ILE A 485 -0.02 7.43 -28.51
C ILE A 485 0.90 6.21 -28.38
N ASP A 486 0.57 5.08 -29.03
CA ASP A 486 1.39 3.87 -29.06
C ASP A 486 1.96 3.67 -30.47
N PHE A 487 3.22 4.05 -30.64
CA PHE A 487 3.94 3.94 -31.91
C PHE A 487 4.53 2.55 -32.17
N ASN A 488 4.48 1.64 -31.19
CA ASN A 488 5.08 0.30 -31.32
C ASN A 488 4.07 -0.74 -31.83
N THR A 489 2.77 -0.41 -31.80
CA THR A 489 1.70 -1.29 -32.25
C THR A 489 0.97 -0.66 -33.45
N ASP A 490 0.74 -1.45 -34.50
CA ASP A 490 -0.01 -1.01 -35.67
C ASP A 490 -1.54 -1.01 -35.39
N TRP A 491 -1.97 0.00 -34.61
CA TRP A 491 -3.38 0.18 -34.25
C TRP A 491 -4.26 0.56 -35.45
N GLU A 492 -3.69 1.15 -36.50
CA GLU A 492 -4.41 1.49 -37.72
C GLU A 492 -4.80 0.24 -38.51
N ALA A 493 -3.87 -0.71 -38.68
CA ALA A 493 -4.17 -2.01 -39.27
C ALA A 493 -5.19 -2.79 -38.43
N LYS A 494 -5.05 -2.77 -37.10
CA LYS A 494 -6.00 -3.41 -36.18
C LYS A 494 -7.41 -2.81 -36.27
N LEU A 495 -7.52 -1.47 -36.34
CA LEU A 495 -8.79 -0.78 -36.53
C LEU A 495 -9.42 -1.18 -37.87
N THR A 496 -8.64 -1.19 -38.95
CA THR A 496 -9.11 -1.60 -40.28
C THR A 496 -9.61 -3.05 -40.30
N ALA A 497 -8.89 -3.96 -39.63
CA ALA A 497 -9.30 -5.35 -39.47
C ALA A 497 -10.59 -5.49 -38.64
N TYR A 498 -10.71 -4.73 -37.56
CA TYR A 498 -11.92 -4.69 -36.73
C TYR A 498 -13.13 -4.19 -37.52
N GLU A 499 -12.98 -3.09 -38.28
CA GLU A 499 -14.06 -2.54 -39.09
C GLU A 499 -14.47 -3.49 -40.22
N SER A 500 -13.51 -4.15 -40.86
CA SER A 500 -13.77 -5.17 -41.88
C SER A 500 -14.56 -6.35 -41.32
N ALA A 501 -14.19 -6.84 -40.12
CA ALA A 501 -14.91 -7.91 -39.44
C ALA A 501 -16.33 -7.49 -39.05
N GLN A 502 -16.51 -6.28 -38.54
CA GLN A 502 -17.83 -5.75 -38.17
C GLN A 502 -18.73 -5.55 -39.40
N ASN A 503 -18.19 -5.01 -40.49
CA ASN A 503 -18.93 -4.84 -41.74
C ASN A 503 -19.37 -6.20 -42.31
N LEU A 504 -18.48 -7.20 -42.30
CA LEU A 504 -18.84 -8.56 -42.71
C LEU A 504 -19.97 -9.14 -41.84
N LEU A 505 -19.94 -8.94 -40.53
CA LEU A 505 -21.01 -9.39 -39.64
C LEU A 505 -22.35 -8.68 -39.91
N CYS A 506 -22.32 -7.38 -40.23
CA CYS A 506 -23.51 -6.64 -40.66
C CYS A 506 -24.07 -7.19 -41.97
N THR A 507 -23.23 -7.41 -42.99
CA THR A 507 -23.67 -7.98 -44.28
C THR A 507 -24.27 -9.38 -44.10
N LEU A 508 -23.62 -10.25 -43.32
CA LEU A 508 -24.16 -11.60 -43.05
C LEU A 508 -25.49 -11.55 -42.28
N ARG A 509 -25.67 -10.55 -41.43
CA ARG A 509 -26.95 -10.32 -40.73
C ARG A 509 -28.04 -9.86 -41.69
N GLU A 510 -27.75 -8.94 -42.60
CA GLU A 510 -28.69 -8.49 -43.64
C GLU A 510 -29.11 -9.65 -44.54
N GLU A 511 -28.17 -10.50 -44.96
CA GLU A 511 -28.45 -11.74 -45.70
C GLU A 511 -29.38 -12.68 -44.89
N GLY A 512 -29.08 -12.86 -43.60
CA GLY A 512 -29.91 -13.67 -42.70
C GLY A 512 -31.32 -13.10 -42.49
N GLU A 513 -31.45 -11.79 -42.37
CA GLU A 513 -32.73 -11.08 -42.25
C GLU A 513 -33.55 -11.20 -43.55
N ALA A 514 -32.92 -11.10 -44.72
CA ALA A 514 -33.56 -11.32 -46.01
C ALA A 514 -34.12 -12.75 -46.14
N LEU A 515 -33.36 -13.77 -45.71
CA LEU A 515 -33.85 -15.16 -45.62
C LEU A 515 -34.98 -15.30 -44.62
N GLN A 516 -34.93 -14.58 -43.50
CA GLN A 516 -36.01 -14.60 -42.50
C GLN A 516 -37.31 -14.00 -43.04
N VAL A 517 -37.24 -12.94 -43.85
CA VAL A 517 -38.41 -12.37 -44.54
C VAL A 517 -39.01 -13.42 -45.48
N GLN A 518 -38.20 -14.13 -46.27
CA GLN A 518 -38.69 -15.21 -47.13
C GLN A 518 -39.35 -16.34 -46.34
N VAL A 519 -38.76 -16.75 -45.22
CA VAL A 519 -39.34 -17.76 -44.31
C VAL A 519 -40.70 -17.30 -43.78
N ASN A 520 -40.83 -16.03 -43.38
CA ASN A 520 -42.09 -15.47 -42.89
C ASN A 520 -43.17 -15.48 -43.99
N THR A 521 -42.82 -15.13 -45.23
CA THR A 521 -43.75 -15.20 -46.38
C THR A 521 -44.23 -16.63 -46.61
N LEU A 522 -43.34 -17.62 -46.59
CA LEU A 522 -43.73 -19.03 -46.74
C LEU A 522 -44.60 -19.54 -45.59
N TYR A 523 -44.41 -19.04 -44.36
CA TYR A 523 -45.30 -19.34 -43.24
C TYR A 523 -46.70 -18.74 -43.43
N ALA A 524 -46.80 -17.54 -44.00
CA ALA A 524 -48.08 -16.93 -44.35
C ALA A 524 -48.78 -17.77 -45.43
N GLU A 525 -48.07 -18.23 -46.46
CA GLU A 525 -48.61 -19.14 -47.48
C GLU A 525 -49.03 -20.49 -46.90
N LEU A 526 -48.24 -21.07 -45.99
CA LEU A 526 -48.57 -22.30 -45.29
C LEU A 526 -49.87 -22.17 -44.48
N LYS A 527 -50.13 -21.00 -43.90
CA LYS A 527 -51.37 -20.71 -43.18
C LYS A 527 -52.56 -20.75 -44.15
N THR A 528 -52.46 -20.07 -45.29
CA THR A 528 -53.49 -20.09 -46.35
C THR A 528 -53.75 -21.50 -46.88
N VAL A 529 -52.70 -22.29 -47.13
CA VAL A 529 -52.84 -23.69 -47.57
C VAL A 529 -53.50 -24.55 -46.48
N ARG A 530 -53.20 -24.31 -45.20
CA ARG A 530 -53.83 -25.00 -44.07
C ARG A 530 -55.33 -24.67 -43.96
N GLU A 531 -55.71 -23.41 -44.14
CA GLU A 531 -57.11 -22.97 -44.15
C GLU A 531 -57.89 -23.60 -45.31
N ARG A 532 -57.29 -23.64 -46.52
CA ARG A 532 -57.89 -24.33 -47.68
C ARG A 532 -58.04 -25.83 -47.44
N LEU A 533 -57.04 -26.49 -46.84
CA LEU A 533 -57.10 -27.91 -46.48
C LEU A 533 -58.23 -28.24 -45.49
N SER A 534 -58.66 -27.30 -44.65
CA SER A 534 -59.80 -27.49 -43.75
C SER A 534 -61.16 -27.31 -44.41
N GLN A 535 -61.21 -26.74 -45.63
CA GLN A 535 -62.43 -26.37 -46.34
C GLN A 535 -62.65 -27.15 -47.65
N CYS A 536 -61.66 -27.91 -48.12
CA CYS A 536 -61.71 -28.62 -49.42
C CYS A 536 -62.24 -30.07 -49.34
N GLY A 537 -62.80 -30.56 -50.46
CA GLY A 537 -63.22 -31.96 -50.64
C GLY A 537 -62.07 -32.96 -50.90
N LEU A 538 -62.38 -34.27 -50.98
CA LEU A 538 -61.38 -35.35 -51.12
C LEU A 538 -60.46 -35.21 -52.36
N GLU A 539 -61.00 -34.76 -53.49
CA GLU A 539 -60.28 -34.58 -54.77
C GLU A 539 -59.20 -33.48 -54.72
N GLU A 540 -59.49 -32.35 -54.07
CA GLU A 540 -58.59 -31.19 -53.96
C GLU A 540 -57.53 -31.32 -52.85
N ARG A 541 -57.71 -32.30 -51.96
CA ARG A 541 -56.86 -32.48 -50.78
C ARG A 541 -55.45 -32.97 -51.14
N LYS A 542 -55.34 -33.84 -52.14
CA LYS A 542 -54.06 -34.44 -52.57
C LYS A 542 -53.06 -33.40 -53.11
N PRO A 543 -53.44 -32.47 -54.02
CA PRO A 543 -52.53 -31.41 -54.47
C PRO A 543 -52.18 -30.40 -53.36
N LEU A 544 -53.12 -30.06 -52.48
CA LEU A 544 -52.86 -29.14 -51.35
C LEU A 544 -51.89 -29.74 -50.31
N LEU A 545 -51.94 -31.05 -50.06
CA LEU A 545 -50.97 -31.75 -49.20
C LEU A 545 -49.56 -31.75 -49.82
N ALA A 546 -49.45 -31.93 -51.15
CA ALA A 546 -48.19 -31.85 -51.86
C ALA A 546 -47.60 -30.42 -51.81
N GLN A 547 -48.44 -29.40 -52.00
CA GLN A 547 -48.06 -27.99 -51.86
C GLN A 547 -47.56 -27.68 -50.44
N ARG A 548 -48.29 -28.13 -49.40
CA ARG A 548 -47.87 -27.98 -48.00
C ARG A 548 -46.50 -28.63 -47.73
N LYS A 549 -46.25 -29.84 -48.26
CA LYS A 549 -44.98 -30.53 -48.11
C LYS A 549 -43.83 -29.75 -48.77
N ASN A 550 -44.05 -29.22 -49.97
CA ASN A 550 -43.05 -28.41 -50.66
C ASN A 550 -42.72 -27.12 -49.90
N LEU A 551 -43.74 -26.41 -49.40
CA LEU A 551 -43.54 -25.20 -48.59
C LEU A 551 -42.76 -25.49 -47.30
N LEU A 552 -43.10 -26.58 -46.58
CA LEU A 552 -42.36 -27.00 -45.39
C LEU A 552 -40.90 -27.33 -45.70
N ASN A 553 -40.63 -28.07 -46.78
CA ASN A 553 -39.27 -28.38 -47.21
C ASN A 553 -38.48 -27.10 -47.53
N ARG A 554 -39.12 -26.14 -48.20
CA ARG A 554 -38.49 -24.85 -48.52
C ARG A 554 -38.19 -24.03 -47.26
N VAL A 555 -39.11 -23.99 -46.31
CA VAL A 555 -38.89 -23.35 -45.00
C VAL A 555 -37.72 -23.97 -44.26
N THR A 556 -37.63 -25.31 -44.21
CA THR A 556 -36.51 -26.02 -43.57
C THR A 556 -35.19 -25.69 -44.26
N SER A 557 -35.17 -25.68 -45.60
CA SER A 557 -33.99 -25.31 -46.39
C SER A 557 -33.52 -23.88 -46.10
N LEU A 558 -34.41 -22.90 -46.13
CA LEU A 558 -34.06 -21.49 -45.88
C LEU A 558 -33.63 -21.26 -44.42
N LYS A 559 -34.21 -21.99 -43.46
CA LYS A 559 -33.75 -21.95 -42.06
C LYS A 559 -32.34 -22.52 -41.91
N ALA A 560 -32.02 -23.60 -42.61
CA ALA A 560 -30.68 -24.20 -42.61
C ALA A 560 -29.66 -23.25 -43.27
N GLU A 561 -30.03 -22.63 -44.39
CA GLU A 561 -29.22 -21.62 -45.08
C GLU A 561 -28.96 -20.41 -44.18
N ARG A 562 -29.99 -19.86 -43.53
CA ARG A 562 -29.86 -18.76 -42.57
C ARG A 562 -28.90 -19.11 -41.43
N LEU A 563 -29.05 -20.32 -40.86
CA LEU A 563 -28.16 -20.79 -39.80
C LEU A 563 -26.72 -20.94 -40.30
N SER A 564 -26.52 -21.39 -41.54
CA SER A 564 -25.20 -21.51 -42.17
C SER A 564 -24.53 -20.17 -42.42
N ILE A 565 -25.30 -19.11 -42.66
CA ILE A 565 -24.79 -17.73 -42.79
C ILE A 565 -24.46 -17.17 -41.41
N GLU A 566 -25.39 -17.29 -40.44
CA GLU A 566 -25.24 -16.73 -39.10
C GLU A 566 -24.16 -17.43 -38.26
N ARG A 567 -23.96 -18.73 -38.46
CA ARG A 567 -23.03 -19.58 -37.68
C ARG A 567 -21.98 -20.27 -38.55
N GLY A 568 -21.88 -19.91 -39.82
CA GLY A 568 -20.88 -20.45 -40.72
C GLY A 568 -19.46 -20.03 -40.34
N GLU A 569 -18.51 -20.59 -41.08
CA GLU A 569 -17.08 -20.32 -40.89
C GLU A 569 -16.77 -18.82 -40.97
N ARG A 570 -17.31 -18.11 -41.99
CA ARG A 570 -17.11 -16.66 -42.17
C ARG A 570 -17.58 -15.84 -40.96
N ALA A 571 -18.78 -16.12 -40.44
CA ALA A 571 -19.32 -15.44 -39.27
C ALA A 571 -18.50 -15.76 -38.01
N THR A 572 -18.04 -17.01 -37.88
CA THR A 572 -17.24 -17.45 -36.73
C THR A 572 -15.86 -16.80 -36.74
N GLN A 573 -15.17 -16.80 -37.90
CA GLN A 573 -13.88 -16.12 -38.08
C GLN A 573 -13.99 -14.62 -37.80
N ALA A 574 -15.01 -13.94 -38.32
CA ALA A 574 -15.22 -12.52 -38.08
C ALA A 574 -15.51 -12.20 -36.60
N ARG A 575 -16.30 -13.03 -35.90
CA ARG A 575 -16.54 -12.88 -34.46
C ARG A 575 -15.28 -13.12 -33.63
N ASN A 576 -14.50 -14.14 -33.97
CA ASN A 576 -13.26 -14.46 -33.27
C ASN A 576 -12.26 -13.32 -33.45
N LEU A 577 -11.99 -12.89 -34.69
CA LEU A 577 -11.12 -11.75 -34.98
C LEU A 577 -11.57 -10.49 -34.25
N SER A 578 -12.87 -10.17 -34.29
CA SER A 578 -13.39 -9.02 -33.55
C SER A 578 -13.22 -9.19 -32.05
N SER A 579 -13.40 -10.39 -31.49
CA SER A 579 -13.24 -10.62 -30.06
C SER A 579 -11.78 -10.53 -29.63
N ASP A 580 -10.85 -11.02 -30.45
CA ASP A 580 -9.42 -11.02 -30.18
C ASP A 580 -8.88 -9.59 -30.20
N LEU A 581 -9.27 -8.78 -31.19
CA LEU A 581 -8.91 -7.36 -31.23
C LEU A 581 -9.48 -6.57 -30.04
N LEU A 582 -10.70 -6.90 -29.58
CA LEU A 582 -11.24 -6.30 -28.36
C LEU A 582 -10.49 -6.72 -27.10
N ASN A 583 -10.02 -7.97 -27.04
CA ASN A 583 -9.21 -8.46 -25.94
C ASN A 583 -7.86 -7.73 -25.89
N GLU A 584 -7.22 -7.54 -27.04
CA GLU A 584 -5.98 -6.76 -27.16
C GLU A 584 -6.16 -5.30 -26.73
N VAL A 585 -7.30 -4.67 -27.07
CA VAL A 585 -7.62 -3.32 -26.60
C VAL A 585 -7.68 -3.25 -25.07
N GLU A 586 -8.30 -4.22 -24.41
CA GLU A 586 -8.37 -4.20 -22.94
C GLU A 586 -7.00 -4.42 -22.29
N LEU A 587 -6.17 -5.31 -22.84
CA LEU A 587 -4.80 -5.50 -22.36
C LEU A 587 -3.96 -4.23 -22.56
N ALA A 588 -4.13 -3.53 -23.67
CA ALA A 588 -3.46 -2.26 -23.94
C ALA A 588 -3.96 -1.10 -23.08
N ARG A 589 -5.20 -1.14 -22.57
CA ARG A 589 -5.70 -0.16 -21.59
C ARG A 589 -5.14 -0.37 -20.18
N VAL A 590 -4.71 -1.58 -19.86
CA VAL A 590 -4.14 -1.94 -18.55
C VAL A 590 -2.67 -1.54 -18.46
N ARG A 591 -1.94 -1.71 -19.57
CA ARG A 591 -0.59 -1.16 -19.74
C ARG A 591 -0.65 0.36 -19.79
#